data_AF-A0A7W0NIV4-F1
#
_entry.id   AF-A0A7W0NIV4-F1
#
_cell.length_a   1.000
_cell.length_b   1.000
_cell.length_c   1.000
_cell.angle_alpha   90.00
_cell.angle_beta   90.00
_cell.angle_gamma   90.00
#
_symmetry.space_group_name_H-M   'P 1'
#
loop_
_entity.id
_entity.type
_entity.pdbx_description
1 polymer ?
#
loop_
_entity_poly.entity_id
_entity_poly.type
_entity_poly.pdbx_seq_one_letter_code
_entity_poly.pdbx_strand_id
1 'polypeptide(L)' 'DAFTACLLVSLLEGREREEALRRACAAGALAASRFGAQPSLPTAAEVDAILGA' A
#
# COMPACT_ATOMS: atom_id res chain seq x y z
N ASP A 1 3.63 9.36 -0.91
CA ASP A 1 2.80 9.25 0.31
C ASP A 1 2.24 7.86 0.53
N ALA A 2 1.42 7.32 -0.37
CA ALA A 2 0.83 5.99 -0.24
C ALA A 2 1.87 4.88 0.05
N PHE A 3 2.98 4.85 -0.70
CA PHE A 3 4.08 3.90 -0.48
C PHE A 3 4.62 3.99 0.96
N THR A 4 5.08 5.18 1.37
CA THR A 4 5.70 5.38 2.68
C THR A 4 4.73 5.07 3.82
N ALA A 5 3.48 5.50 3.71
CA ALA A 5 2.46 5.23 4.70
C ALA A 5 2.17 3.73 4.82
N CYS A 6 1.97 3.04 3.69
CA CYS A 6 1.70 1.60 3.68
C CYS A 6 2.91 0.78 4.17
N LEU A 7 4.14 1.19 3.84
CA LEU A 7 5.37 0.59 4.37
C LEU A 7 5.41 0.71 5.89
N LEU A 8 5.20 1.92 6.42
CA LEU A 8 5.25 2.18 7.86
C LEU A 8 4.17 1.38 8.60
N VAL A 9 2.93 1.40 8.11
CA VAL A 9 1.82 0.62 8.71
C VAL A 9 2.14 -0.88 8.67
N SER A 10 2.63 -1.41 7.55
CA SER A 10 2.98 -2.83 7.42
C SER A 10 4.08 -3.25 8.40
N LEU A 11 5.07 -2.38 8.63
CA LEU A 11 6.12 -2.63 9.62
C LEU A 11 5.60 -2.57 11.06
N LEU A 12 4.68 -1.64 11.36
CA LEU A 12 4.03 -1.54 12.67
C LEU A 12 3.09 -2.73 12.95
N GLU A 13 2.51 -3.33 11.90
CA GLU A 13 1.76 -4.59 11.96
C GLU A 13 2.65 -5.83 12.15
N GLY A 14 3.98 -5.67 12.17
CA GLY A 14 4.93 -6.76 12.38
C GLY A 14 5.12 -7.67 11.16
N ARG A 15 4.74 -7.22 9.96
CA ARG A 15 4.95 -7.99 8.72
C ARG A 15 6.43 -8.10 8.39
N GLU A 16 6.79 -9.18 7.70
CA GLU A 16 8.13 -9.35 7.17
C GLU A 16 8.49 -8.23 6.20
N ARG A 17 9.76 -7.82 6.17
CA ARG A 17 10.22 -6.65 5.39
C ARG A 17 9.90 -6.76 3.91
N GLU A 18 10.04 -7.97 3.35
CA GLU A 18 9.72 -8.24 1.95
C GLU A 18 8.23 -8.07 1.68
N GLU A 19 7.37 -8.56 2.57
CA GLU A 19 5.93 -8.39 2.48
C GLU A 19 5.54 -6.92 2.60
N ALA A 20 6.10 -6.21 3.59
CA ALA A 20 5.87 -4.78 3.79
C ALA A 20 6.26 -3.95 2.56
N LEU A 21 7.40 -4.26 1.92
CA LEU A 21 7.81 -3.63 0.66
C LEU A 21 6.85 -3.94 -0.49
N ARG A 22 6.40 -5.20 -0.61
CA ARG A 22 5.45 -5.60 -1.66
C ARG A 22 4.11 -4.85 -1.51
N ARG A 23 3.60 -4.74 -0.28
CA ARG A 23 2.40 -3.94 0.07
C ARG A 23 2.59 -2.47 -0.24
N ALA A 24 3.73 -1.89 0.11
CA ALA A 24 4.04 -0.50 -0.18
C ALA A 24 4.08 -0.21 -1.69
N CYS A 25 4.68 -1.09 -2.49
CA CYS A 25 4.68 -0.99 -3.95
C CYS A 25 3.25 -1.04 -4.52
N ALA A 26 2.42 -1.97 -4.04
CA ALA A 26 1.02 -2.08 -4.45
C ALA A 26 0.22 -0.81 -4.12
N ALA A 27 0.39 -0.27 -2.90
CA ALA A 27 -0.27 0.97 -2.50
C ALA A 27 0.18 2.17 -3.35
N GLY A 28 1.48 2.27 -3.65
CA GLY A 28 2.03 3.29 -4.54
C GLY A 28 1.49 3.20 -5.97
N ALA A 29 1.38 1.99 -6.52
CA ALA A 29 0.83 1.76 -7.85
C ALA A 29 -0.66 2.13 -7.94
N LEU A 30 -1.46 1.76 -6.95
CA LEU A 30 -2.88 2.11 -6.89
C LEU A 30 -3.08 3.63 -6.83
N ALA A 31 -2.33 4.32 -5.96
CA ALA A 31 -2.38 5.78 -5.87
C ALA A 31 -1.98 6.47 -7.18
N ALA A 32 -0.93 5.98 -7.86
CA ALA A 32 -0.49 6.52 -9.14
C ALA A 32 -1.49 6.31 -10.30
N SER A 33 -2.41 5.35 -10.16
CA SER A 33 -3.42 5.02 -11.18
C SER A 33 -4.73 5.82 -11.07
N ARG A 34 -4.88 6.66 -10.03
CA ARG A 34 -6.12 7.38 -9.72
C ARG A 34 -5.87 8.88 -9.64
N PHE A 35 -6.88 9.67 -9.98
CA PHE A 35 -6.76 11.12 -9.91
C PHE A 35 -6.81 11.63 -8.47
N GLY A 36 -6.01 12.65 -8.16
CA GLY A 36 -5.96 13.30 -6.85
C GLY A 36 -4.89 12.70 -5.92
N ALA A 37 -4.55 13.41 -4.86
CA ALA A 37 -3.60 12.95 -3.85
C ALA A 37 -4.30 12.12 -2.76
N GLN A 38 -4.96 12.77 -1.79
CA GLN A 38 -5.73 12.04 -0.78
C GLN A 38 -6.85 11.15 -1.37
N PRO A 39 -7.62 11.58 -2.40
CA PRO A 39 -8.66 10.74 -2.98
C PRO A 39 -8.14 9.50 -3.72
N SER A 40 -6.86 9.46 -4.10
CA SER A 40 -6.27 8.29 -4.75
C SER A 40 -5.72 7.26 -3.78
N LEU A 41 -5.60 7.58 -2.48
CA LEU A 41 -5.03 6.67 -1.50
C LEU A 41 -5.87 5.39 -1.39
N PRO A 42 -5.25 4.21 -1.52
CA PRO A 42 -5.97 2.96 -1.41
C PRO A 42 -6.26 2.59 0.04
N THR A 43 -7.31 1.81 0.22
CA THR A 43 -7.62 1.10 1.47
C THR A 43 -6.76 -0.16 1.60
N ALA A 44 -6.66 -0.72 2.81
CA ALA A 44 -5.97 -1.99 3.04
C ALA A 44 -6.55 -3.13 2.19
N ALA A 45 -7.88 -3.22 2.09
CA ALA A 45 -8.56 -4.23 1.29
C ALA A 45 -8.24 -4.14 -0.22
N GLU A 46 -8.06 -2.93 -0.77
CA GLU A 46 -7.65 -2.77 -2.16
C GLU A 46 -6.20 -3.19 -2.40
N VAL A 47 -5.33 -2.99 -1.40
CA VAL A 47 -3.96 -3.49 -1.42
C VAL A 47 -3.92 -5.01 -1.32
N ASP A 48 -4.77 -5.61 -0.49
CA ASP A 48 -4.88 -7.08 -0.38
C ASP A 48 -5.40 -7.69 -1.69
N ALA A 49 -6.42 -7.07 -2.30
CA ALA A 49 -7.02 -7.53 -3.54
C ALA A 49 -6.04 -7.56 -4.73
N ILE A 50 -5.17 -6.55 -4.87
CA ILE A 50 -4.17 -6.53 -5.96
C ILE A 50 -3.02 -7.52 -5.72
N LEU A 51 -2.75 -7.87 -4.45
CA LEU A 51 -1.72 -8.84 -4.08
C LEU A 51 -2.21 -10.28 -4.08
N GLY A 52 -3.53 -10.50 -4.13
CA GLY A 52 -4.13 -11.83 -4.01
C GLY A 52 -3.92 -12.46 -2.62
N ALA A 53 -3.90 -11.61 -1.59
CA ALA A 53 -3.70 -11.99 -0.18
C ALA A 53 -5.01 -12.22 0.56
#